data_AF-A0A093ZSK2-F1
#
_entry.id   AF-A0A093ZSK2-F1
#
_cell.length_a   1.000
_cell.length_b   1.000
_cell.length_c   1.000
_cell.angle_alpha   90.00
_cell.angle_beta   90.00
_cell.angle_gamma   90.00
#
_symmetry.space_group_name_H-M   'P 1'
#
loop_
_entity.id
_entity.type
_entity.pdbx_description
1 polymer ?
#
loop_
_entity_poly.entity_id
_entity_poly.type
_entity_poly.pdbx_seq_one_letter_code
_entity_poly.pdbx_strand_id
1 'polypeptide(L)'
;MSNPNNLKAIKMQGEVRDETGELPSLSNHTQIAPIFVGEEKKEWKIPVDLLCFHSSYFRSALKVEFAGGKPNAVDLPAEKPEAFGLVVESLYTHQIKVADRIKGANISHERPSFGTLLDTWILADYLDLPRLQNLLLKIMDERATYHMEVPINEVSKAYMCTEEDLGLGRWIVDVLRWIIPQNHELLECFDETPDLELLKVIFLDTLQRHHVSAREKFELNDNHFIPE
;
A
#
# COMPACT_ATOMS: atom_id res chain seq x y z
N MET A 1 17.60 -23.63 -13.25
CA MET A 1 18.26 -22.74 -12.27
C MET A 1 17.84 -21.32 -12.61
N SER A 2 16.84 -20.78 -11.89
CA SER A 2 16.39 -19.39 -12.08
C SER A 2 17.26 -18.45 -11.26
N ASN A 3 17.69 -17.35 -11.89
CA ASN A 3 18.53 -16.33 -11.28
C ASN A 3 17.70 -15.53 -10.24
N PRO A 4 18.10 -15.44 -8.95
CA PRO A 4 17.27 -14.81 -7.91
C PRO A 4 17.15 -13.28 -7.99
N ASN A 5 17.78 -12.61 -8.96
CA ASN A 5 18.04 -11.16 -8.88
C ASN A 5 17.39 -10.28 -9.95
N ASN A 6 16.37 -10.74 -10.65
CA ASN A 6 15.63 -9.84 -11.54
C ASN A 6 14.47 -9.17 -10.80
N LEU A 7 14.75 -8.05 -10.14
CA LEU A 7 13.74 -7.14 -9.61
C LEU A 7 13.52 -6.00 -10.62
N LYS A 8 12.26 -5.70 -10.94
CA LYS A 8 11.84 -4.50 -11.68
C LYS A 8 11.34 -3.47 -10.69
N ALA A 9 11.57 -2.20 -10.99
CA ALA A 9 11.16 -1.11 -10.12
C ALA A 9 9.99 -0.34 -10.76
N ILE A 10 8.90 -0.17 -10.01
CA ILE A 10 7.71 0.57 -10.44
C ILE A 10 7.78 1.96 -9.80
N LYS A 11 7.72 3.01 -10.61
CA LYS A 11 7.96 4.41 -10.20
C LYS A 11 6.69 5.13 -9.76
N MET A 12 6.81 5.98 -8.75
CA MET A 12 5.87 7.08 -8.52
C MET A 12 5.94 8.06 -9.71
N GLN A 13 4.80 8.61 -10.14
CA GLN A 13 4.72 9.57 -11.24
C GLN A 13 4.75 11.01 -10.68
N GLY A 14 5.42 11.94 -11.39
CA GLY A 14 5.45 13.38 -11.06
C GLY A 14 6.73 13.87 -10.38
N GLU A 15 6.99 15.18 -10.47
CA GLU A 15 8.02 15.84 -9.64
C GLU A 15 7.63 15.77 -8.16
N VAL A 16 8.61 15.57 -7.27
CA VAL A 16 8.37 15.55 -5.83
C VAL A 16 8.40 16.97 -5.30
N ARG A 17 7.24 17.46 -4.90
CA ARG A 17 7.03 18.73 -4.22
C ARG A 17 6.18 18.43 -2.99
N ASP A 18 6.48 19.06 -1.87
CA ASP A 18 5.62 18.93 -0.69
C ASP A 18 4.27 19.65 -0.90
N GLU A 19 3.39 19.54 0.08
CA GLU A 19 2.10 20.23 0.16
C GLU A 19 2.17 21.77 0.03
N THR A 20 3.36 22.36 0.13
CA THR A 20 3.62 23.80 -0.10
C THR A 20 4.25 24.12 -1.46
N GLY A 21 4.57 23.10 -2.26
CA GLY A 21 5.26 23.23 -3.54
C GLY A 21 6.77 23.39 -3.42
N GLU A 22 7.34 23.23 -2.22
CA GLU A 22 8.76 23.39 -1.93
C GLU A 22 9.55 22.10 -2.17
N LEU A 23 10.84 22.28 -2.46
CA LEU A 23 11.81 21.18 -2.56
C LEU A 23 12.27 20.77 -1.16
N PRO A 24 12.70 19.51 -0.95
CA PRO A 24 13.21 19.09 0.34
C PRO A 24 14.39 19.97 0.76
N SER A 25 14.24 20.71 1.86
CA SER A 25 15.33 21.51 2.40
C SER A 25 16.31 20.60 3.12
N LEU A 26 17.61 20.77 2.85
CA LEU A 26 18.68 20.08 3.59
C LEU A 26 19.11 20.88 4.83
N SER A 27 18.22 21.70 5.38
CA SER A 27 18.55 22.59 6.49
C SER A 27 18.91 21.82 7.76
N ASN A 28 18.39 20.60 7.96
CA ASN A 28 18.72 19.73 9.09
C ASN A 28 19.39 18.43 8.64
N HIS A 29 20.24 18.47 7.61
CA HIS A 29 20.95 17.32 7.03
C HIS A 29 21.75 16.45 8.03
N THR A 30 21.99 16.92 9.26
CA THR A 30 22.66 16.16 10.32
C THR A 30 21.71 15.41 11.25
N GLN A 31 20.40 15.68 11.22
CA GLN A 31 19.44 15.07 12.15
C GLN A 31 18.92 13.75 11.61
N ILE A 32 19.07 12.71 12.42
CA ILE A 32 18.63 11.34 12.11
C ILE A 32 17.66 10.91 13.19
N ALA A 33 16.45 10.53 12.78
CA ALA A 33 15.43 9.99 13.67
C ALA A 33 15.59 8.46 13.77
N PRO A 34 15.63 7.89 14.99
CA PRO A 34 15.48 6.46 15.19
C PRO A 34 14.00 6.06 15.11
N ILE A 35 13.69 5.07 14.27
CA ILE A 35 12.36 4.47 14.14
C ILE A 35 12.45 3.00 14.58
N PHE A 36 11.61 2.59 15.51
CA PHE A 36 11.56 1.21 16.01
C PHE A 36 10.26 0.55 15.55
N VAL A 37 10.35 -0.60 14.87
CA VAL A 37 9.18 -1.27 14.28
C VAL A 37 9.07 -2.72 14.73
N GLY A 38 7.83 -3.14 15.00
CA GLY A 38 7.47 -4.47 15.44
C GLY A 38 7.83 -4.74 16.90
N GLU A 39 7.41 -5.91 17.39
CA GLU A 39 7.64 -6.35 18.78
C GLU A 39 9.13 -6.42 19.13
N GLU A 40 9.96 -6.82 18.15
CA GLU A 40 11.42 -6.91 18.31
C GLU A 40 12.12 -5.54 18.25
N LYS A 41 11.38 -4.45 18.03
CA LYS A 41 11.90 -3.09 17.91
C LYS A 41 13.08 -3.00 16.94
N LYS A 42 12.91 -3.55 15.74
CA LYS A 42 13.92 -3.40 14.70
C LYS A 42 14.15 -1.90 14.46
N GLU A 43 15.41 -1.48 14.44
CA GLU A 43 15.77 -0.05 14.38
C GLU A 43 16.07 0.37 12.93
N TRP A 44 15.50 1.50 12.51
CA TRP A 44 15.89 2.25 11.33
C TRP A 44 16.39 3.64 11.74
N LYS A 45 17.39 4.13 11.00
CA LYS A 45 17.97 5.47 11.19
C LYS A 45 17.77 6.25 9.91
N ILE A 46 16.83 7.19 9.93
CA ILE A 46 16.39 7.89 8.71
C ILE A 46 16.55 9.40 8.91
N PRO A 47 17.05 10.16 7.91
CA PRO A 47 17.12 11.60 7.98
C PRO A 47 15.76 12.23 8.30
N VAL A 48 15.72 13.14 9.27
CA VAL A 48 14.47 13.82 9.69
C VAL A 48 13.85 14.59 8.53
N ASP A 49 14.67 15.31 7.76
CA ASP A 49 14.19 16.08 6.60
C ASP A 49 13.51 15.18 5.56
N LEU A 50 14.03 13.96 5.32
CA LEU A 50 13.42 13.01 4.39
C LEU A 50 12.04 12.54 4.89
N LEU A 51 11.93 12.22 6.18
CA LEU A 51 10.65 11.80 6.77
C LEU A 51 9.62 12.94 6.74
N CYS A 52 9.99 14.13 7.19
CA CYS A 52 9.10 15.28 7.32
C CYS A 52 8.68 15.88 5.98
N PHE A 53 9.51 15.72 4.96
CA PHE A 53 9.20 16.13 3.59
C PHE A 53 8.09 15.27 2.99
N HIS A 54 8.13 13.96 3.24
CA HIS A 54 7.18 13.03 2.65
C HIS A 54 5.91 12.80 3.47
N SER A 55 5.92 13.09 4.78
CA SER A 55 4.85 12.71 5.69
C SER A 55 4.57 13.80 6.72
N SER A 56 3.31 14.27 6.75
CA SER A 56 2.86 15.22 7.75
C SER A 56 2.84 14.60 9.16
N TYR A 57 2.60 13.28 9.24
CA TYR A 57 2.72 12.49 10.46
C TYR A 57 4.12 12.61 11.06
N PHE A 58 5.16 12.31 10.28
CA PHE A 58 6.54 12.42 10.77
C PHE A 58 6.93 13.86 11.07
N ARG A 59 6.48 14.84 10.27
CA ARG A 59 6.69 16.25 10.58
C ARG A 59 6.11 16.63 11.94
N SER A 60 4.96 16.06 12.31
CA SER A 60 4.32 16.31 13.60
C SER A 60 4.98 15.52 14.73
N ALA A 61 5.27 14.24 14.53
CA ALA A 61 5.86 13.35 15.54
C ALA A 61 7.32 13.72 15.87
N LEU A 62 8.07 14.22 14.88
CA LEU A 62 9.47 14.59 15.00
C LEU A 62 9.68 16.07 15.24
N LYS A 63 8.63 16.86 15.53
CA LYS A 63 8.77 18.28 15.89
C LYS A 63 9.77 18.42 17.03
N VAL A 64 10.96 18.88 16.68
CA VAL A 64 12.05 19.20 17.59
C VAL A 64 11.61 20.46 18.32
N GLU A 65 11.49 20.43 19.66
CA GLU A 65 11.46 21.66 20.43
C GLU A 65 12.67 22.49 19.99
N PHE A 66 12.41 23.67 19.42
CA PHE A 66 13.27 24.50 18.56
C PHE A 66 14.56 25.05 19.25
N ALA A 67 15.20 24.29 20.14
CA ALA A 67 16.39 24.65 20.90
C ALA A 67 17.30 23.43 21.16
N GLY A 68 17.92 22.89 20.12
CA GLY A 68 19.13 22.04 20.25
C GLY A 68 18.94 20.63 20.82
N GLY A 69 17.71 20.10 20.86
CA GLY A 69 17.42 18.73 21.31
C GLY A 69 17.77 17.65 20.28
N LYS A 70 17.97 16.41 20.74
CA LYS A 70 18.02 15.23 19.86
C LYS A 70 16.63 14.98 19.26
N PRO A 71 16.52 14.58 17.98
CA PRO A 71 15.23 14.23 17.40
C PRO A 71 14.55 13.10 18.17
N ASN A 72 13.23 13.19 18.31
CA ASN A 72 12.42 12.17 18.98
C ASN A 72 12.51 10.83 18.24
N ALA A 73 12.45 9.75 19.00
CA ALA A 73 12.26 8.42 18.44
C ALA A 73 10.78 8.21 18.07
N VAL A 74 10.51 7.41 17.04
CA VAL A 74 9.16 6.94 16.72
C VAL A 74 9.09 5.44 16.95
N ASP A 75 8.13 4.99 17.75
CA ASP A 75 7.85 3.58 17.99
C ASP A 75 6.58 3.16 17.21
N LEU A 76 6.68 2.08 16.43
CA LEU A 76 5.60 1.46 15.65
C LEU A 76 5.49 -0.04 16.02
N PRO A 77 5.04 -0.36 17.25
CA PRO A 77 5.12 -1.72 17.79
C PRO A 77 4.17 -2.72 17.15
N ALA A 78 3.03 -2.25 16.63
CA ALA A 78 2.02 -3.09 15.96
C ALA A 78 2.35 -3.39 14.50
N GLU A 79 3.31 -2.66 13.93
CA GLU A 79 3.59 -2.71 12.50
C GLU A 79 4.62 -3.77 12.14
N LYS A 80 4.50 -4.34 10.95
CA LYS A 80 5.42 -5.37 10.47
C LYS A 80 6.69 -4.74 9.90
N PRO A 81 7.88 -5.22 10.30
CA PRO A 81 9.16 -4.77 9.75
C PRO A 81 9.27 -4.80 8.22
N GLU A 82 8.64 -5.77 7.57
CA GLU A 82 8.62 -5.92 6.12
C GLU A 82 7.82 -4.80 5.45
N ALA A 83 6.68 -4.43 6.04
CA ALA A 83 5.83 -3.34 5.54
C ALA A 83 6.55 -1.99 5.67
N PHE A 84 7.13 -1.70 6.84
CA PHE A 84 7.93 -0.50 7.01
C PHE A 84 9.19 -0.49 6.12
N GLY A 85 9.76 -1.67 5.82
CA GLY A 85 10.83 -1.80 4.84
C GLY A 85 10.46 -1.24 3.46
N LEU A 86 9.23 -1.47 2.98
CA LEU A 86 8.73 -0.91 1.72
C LEU A 86 8.48 0.60 1.82
N VAL A 87 8.02 1.10 2.97
CA VAL A 87 7.95 2.56 3.22
C VAL A 87 9.33 3.18 3.02
N VAL A 88 10.35 2.65 3.70
CA VAL A 88 11.73 3.16 3.60
C VAL A 88 12.25 3.08 2.17
N GLU A 89 12.03 1.95 1.47
CA GLU A 89 12.43 1.80 0.07
C GLU A 89 11.80 2.90 -0.81
N SER A 90 10.51 3.18 -0.61
CA SER A 90 9.79 4.19 -1.38
C SER A 90 10.28 5.62 -1.11
N LEU A 91 10.65 5.94 0.14
CA LEU A 91 11.17 7.25 0.52
C LEU A 91 12.49 7.54 -0.19
N TYR A 92 13.37 6.54 -0.33
CA TYR A 92 14.69 6.72 -0.95
C TYR A 92 14.68 6.60 -2.47
N THR A 93 13.81 5.76 -3.04
CA THR A 93 13.91 5.38 -4.46
C THR A 93 12.74 5.88 -5.30
N HIS A 94 11.69 6.36 -4.64
CA HIS A 94 10.39 6.65 -5.23
C HIS A 94 9.80 5.47 -6.02
N GLN A 95 10.18 4.26 -5.63
CA GLN A 95 9.88 3.02 -6.30
C GLN A 95 9.66 1.90 -5.28
N ILE A 96 8.97 0.85 -5.72
CA ILE A 96 8.95 -0.45 -5.04
C ILE A 96 9.53 -1.48 -6.02
N LYS A 97 10.49 -2.27 -5.54
CA LYS A 97 11.03 -3.40 -6.31
C LYS A 97 10.07 -4.57 -6.26
N VAL A 98 9.61 -4.98 -7.43
CA VAL A 98 8.81 -6.19 -7.64
C VAL A 98 9.66 -7.25 -8.35
N ALA A 99 9.56 -8.50 -7.93
CA ALA A 99 10.24 -9.59 -8.61
C ALA A 99 9.67 -9.80 -10.02
N ASP A 100 10.53 -10.23 -10.94
CA ASP A 100 10.09 -10.70 -12.25
C ASP A 100 9.05 -11.80 -12.09
N ARG A 101 7.94 -11.66 -12.82
CA ARG A 101 6.86 -12.65 -12.80
C ARG A 101 7.38 -13.97 -13.35
N ILE A 102 7.28 -15.01 -12.53
CA ILE A 102 7.56 -16.38 -12.97
C ILE A 102 6.30 -16.87 -13.70
N LYS A 103 6.44 -17.20 -15.00
CA LYS A 103 5.31 -17.67 -15.81
C LYS A 103 4.72 -18.95 -15.19
N GLY A 104 3.40 -18.93 -14.94
CA GLY A 104 2.68 -20.05 -14.32
C GLY A 104 2.81 -20.15 -12.80
N ALA A 105 3.49 -19.22 -12.13
CA ALA A 105 3.48 -19.13 -10.68
C ALA A 105 2.18 -18.48 -10.20
N ASN A 106 1.65 -18.96 -9.08
CA ASN A 106 0.52 -18.36 -8.37
C ASN A 106 0.90 -17.01 -7.74
N ILE A 107 -0.08 -16.13 -7.55
CA ILE A 107 0.05 -14.79 -6.96
C ILE A 107 0.80 -14.79 -5.61
N SER A 108 0.66 -15.84 -4.81
CA SER A 108 1.36 -16.05 -3.52
C SER A 108 2.89 -16.12 -3.63
N HIS A 109 3.43 -16.41 -4.81
CA HIS A 109 4.87 -16.44 -5.06
C HIS A 109 5.45 -15.07 -5.47
N GLU A 110 4.60 -14.07 -5.73
CA GLU A 110 5.08 -12.73 -6.06
C GLU A 110 5.77 -12.07 -4.86
N ARG A 111 6.77 -11.23 -5.15
CA ARG A 111 7.53 -10.48 -4.14
C ARG A 111 7.51 -8.98 -4.46
N PRO A 112 7.22 -8.11 -3.47
CA PRO A 112 6.73 -8.42 -2.10
C PRO A 112 5.42 -9.22 -2.14
N SER A 113 5.04 -9.96 -1.09
CA SER A 113 3.76 -10.70 -1.12
C SER A 113 2.58 -9.73 -1.11
N PHE A 114 1.40 -10.22 -1.50
CA PHE A 114 0.19 -9.41 -1.51
C PHE A 114 -0.15 -8.88 -0.11
N GLY A 115 -0.10 -9.71 0.92
CA GLY A 115 -0.27 -9.28 2.31
C GLY A 115 0.70 -8.19 2.75
N THR A 116 1.98 -8.27 2.36
CA THR A 116 2.93 -7.18 2.65
C THR A 116 2.54 -5.88 1.93
N LEU A 117 2.01 -5.95 0.70
CA LEU A 117 1.51 -4.75 0.01
C LEU A 117 0.31 -4.13 0.73
N LEU A 118 -0.65 -4.96 1.18
CA LEU A 118 -1.82 -4.52 1.94
C LEU A 118 -1.42 -3.89 3.28
N ASP A 119 -0.58 -4.60 4.06
CA ASP A 119 -0.05 -4.09 5.33
C ASP A 119 0.68 -2.75 5.12
N THR A 120 1.47 -2.62 4.04
CA THR A 120 2.16 -1.37 3.71
C THR A 120 1.20 -0.28 3.29
N TRP A 121 0.11 -0.60 2.60
CA TRP A 121 -0.89 0.39 2.19
C TRP A 121 -1.59 0.98 3.42
N ILE A 122 -2.00 0.14 4.37
CA ILE A 122 -2.60 0.57 5.65
C ILE A 122 -1.61 1.40 6.46
N LEU A 123 -0.35 0.98 6.52
CA LEU A 123 0.70 1.75 7.18
C LEU A 123 0.97 3.09 6.49
N ALA A 124 0.92 3.14 5.15
CA ALA A 124 1.07 4.36 4.39
C ALA A 124 -0.07 5.35 4.64
N ASP A 125 -1.29 4.85 4.83
CA ASP A 125 -2.44 5.66 5.28
C ASP A 125 -2.17 6.29 6.65
N TYR A 126 -1.77 5.47 7.63
CA TYR A 126 -1.44 5.93 8.98
C TYR A 126 -0.30 6.96 9.00
N LEU A 127 0.71 6.76 8.15
CA LEU A 127 1.87 7.65 8.04
C LEU A 127 1.61 8.86 7.12
N ASP A 128 0.41 9.01 6.57
CA ASP A 128 0.05 10.09 5.64
C ASP A 128 0.98 10.13 4.41
N LEU A 129 0.99 9.03 3.64
CA LEU A 129 1.82 8.82 2.46
C LEU A 129 0.95 8.47 1.22
N PRO A 130 0.12 9.41 0.71
CA PRO A 130 -0.84 9.15 -0.38
C PRO A 130 -0.19 8.67 -1.68
N ARG A 131 1.02 9.18 -1.99
CA ARG A 131 1.79 8.73 -3.17
C ARG A 131 2.20 7.26 -3.09
N LEU A 132 2.54 6.79 -1.89
CA LEU A 132 2.88 5.39 -1.66
C LEU A 132 1.62 4.52 -1.75
N GLN A 133 0.49 4.96 -1.16
CA GLN A 133 -0.80 4.28 -1.30
C GLN A 133 -1.16 4.06 -2.78
N ASN A 134 -1.05 5.11 -3.60
CA ASN A 134 -1.34 5.05 -5.04
C ASN A 134 -0.38 4.13 -5.81
N LEU A 135 0.91 4.12 -5.45
CA LEU A 135 1.89 3.21 -6.05
C LEU A 135 1.56 1.75 -5.70
N LEU A 136 1.28 1.46 -4.44
CA LEU A 136 0.95 0.11 -3.98
C LEU A 136 -0.34 -0.40 -4.64
N LEU A 137 -1.34 0.46 -4.79
CA LEU A 137 -2.60 0.12 -5.46
C LEU A 137 -2.38 -0.30 -6.92
N LYS A 138 -1.52 0.42 -7.66
CA LYS A 138 -1.13 0.04 -9.02
C LYS A 138 -0.48 -1.34 -9.07
N ILE A 139 0.42 -1.63 -8.11
CA ILE A 139 1.10 -2.92 -8.05
C ILE A 139 0.10 -4.05 -7.75
N MET A 140 -0.80 -3.85 -6.80
CA MET A 140 -1.84 -4.84 -6.45
C MET A 140 -2.80 -5.07 -7.62
N ASP A 141 -3.23 -4.00 -8.29
CA ASP A 141 -4.09 -4.06 -9.47
C ASP A 141 -3.45 -4.85 -10.62
N GLU A 142 -2.19 -4.54 -10.97
CA GLU A 142 -1.46 -5.23 -12.02
C GLU A 142 -1.26 -6.74 -11.74
N ARG A 143 -1.29 -7.15 -10.47
CA ARG A 143 -1.21 -8.55 -10.05
C ARG A 143 -2.56 -9.23 -10.09
N ALA A 144 -3.57 -8.61 -9.50
CA ALA A 144 -4.93 -9.11 -9.47
C ALA A 144 -5.46 -9.34 -10.89
N THR A 145 -5.23 -8.37 -11.79
CA THR A 145 -5.64 -8.44 -13.20
C THR A 145 -4.86 -9.45 -14.03
N TYR A 146 -3.61 -9.75 -13.67
CA TYR A 146 -2.80 -10.73 -14.39
C TYR A 146 -3.08 -12.17 -13.98
N HIS A 147 -3.26 -12.42 -12.69
CA HIS A 147 -3.55 -13.76 -12.17
C HIS A 147 -5.05 -14.09 -12.20
N MET A 148 -5.93 -13.09 -12.35
CA MET A 148 -7.37 -13.25 -12.17
C MET A 148 -7.70 -13.84 -10.79
N GLU A 149 -6.98 -13.39 -9.78
CA GLU A 149 -7.01 -13.92 -8.41
C GLU A 149 -6.58 -12.83 -7.43
N VAL A 150 -7.15 -12.86 -6.22
CA VAL A 150 -6.68 -12.12 -5.05
C VAL A 150 -6.77 -13.01 -3.81
N PRO A 151 -5.90 -12.83 -2.80
CA PRO A 151 -6.00 -13.59 -1.55
C PRO A 151 -7.16 -13.06 -0.70
N ILE A 152 -8.33 -13.72 -0.80
CA ILE A 152 -9.59 -13.27 -0.19
C ILE A 152 -9.46 -12.93 1.29
N ASN A 153 -8.87 -13.82 2.10
CA ASN A 153 -8.78 -13.61 3.55
C ASN A 153 -7.92 -12.39 3.90
N GLU A 154 -6.87 -12.09 3.13
CA GLU A 154 -6.02 -10.91 3.35
C GLU A 154 -6.74 -9.63 2.91
N VAL A 155 -7.38 -9.66 1.73
CA VAL A 155 -8.13 -8.54 1.16
C VAL A 155 -9.32 -8.17 2.04
N SER A 156 -10.05 -9.16 2.54
CA SER A 156 -11.20 -8.98 3.41
C SER A 156 -10.82 -8.36 4.74
N LYS A 157 -9.71 -8.81 5.34
CA LYS A 157 -9.15 -8.18 6.55
C LYS A 157 -8.73 -6.73 6.30
N ALA A 158 -8.09 -6.45 5.16
CA ALA A 158 -7.70 -5.10 4.81
C ALA A 158 -8.91 -4.19 4.58
N TYR A 159 -9.97 -4.69 3.94
CA TYR A 159 -11.22 -3.94 3.72
C TYR A 159 -11.82 -3.42 5.04
N MET A 160 -11.83 -4.25 6.08
CA MET A 160 -12.33 -3.87 7.41
C MET A 160 -11.53 -2.74 8.09
N CYS A 161 -10.32 -2.47 7.61
CA CYS A 161 -9.45 -1.41 8.12
C CYS A 161 -9.46 -0.15 7.24
N THR A 162 -10.32 -0.08 6.21
CA THR A 162 -10.34 1.01 5.23
C THR A 162 -11.71 1.66 5.12
N GLU A 163 -11.74 2.92 4.67
CA GLU A 163 -12.99 3.58 4.29
C GLU A 163 -13.54 2.97 2.99
N GLU A 164 -14.86 2.75 2.94
CA GLU A 164 -15.50 1.96 1.88
C GLU A 164 -15.52 2.66 0.50
N ASP A 165 -15.54 4.00 0.48
CA ASP A 165 -15.87 4.78 -0.72
C ASP A 165 -14.67 5.32 -1.50
N LEU A 166 -13.45 5.24 -0.95
CA LEU A 166 -12.23 5.77 -1.57
C LEU A 166 -11.05 4.81 -1.42
N GLY A 167 -10.04 4.96 -2.26
CA GLY A 167 -8.77 4.27 -2.07
C GLY A 167 -8.86 2.74 -2.20
N LEU A 168 -8.27 2.06 -1.22
CA LEU A 168 -8.19 0.60 -1.16
C LEU A 168 -9.57 -0.05 -1.03
N GLY A 169 -10.47 0.47 -0.19
CA GLY A 169 -11.81 -0.10 0.01
C GLY A 169 -12.61 -0.15 -1.29
N ARG A 170 -12.62 0.98 -2.01
CA ARG A 170 -13.28 1.08 -3.32
C ARG A 170 -12.68 0.13 -4.36
N TRP A 171 -11.36 0.07 -4.43
CA TRP A 171 -10.67 -0.84 -5.35
C TRP A 171 -10.96 -2.31 -5.04
N ILE A 172 -10.99 -2.70 -3.76
CA ILE A 172 -11.33 -4.07 -3.35
C ILE A 172 -12.70 -4.49 -3.87
N VAL A 173 -13.71 -3.63 -3.70
CA VAL A 173 -15.08 -3.91 -4.16
C VAL A 173 -15.12 -4.05 -5.68
N ASP A 174 -14.52 -3.09 -6.40
CA ASP A 174 -14.58 -3.06 -7.86
C ASP A 174 -13.76 -4.20 -8.50
N VAL A 175 -12.59 -4.56 -7.94
CA VAL A 175 -11.77 -5.67 -8.45
C VAL A 175 -12.42 -7.03 -8.18
N LEU A 176 -12.99 -7.26 -6.99
CA LEU A 176 -13.68 -8.52 -6.68
C LEU A 176 -14.93 -8.71 -7.52
N ARG A 177 -15.70 -7.65 -7.75
CA ARG A 177 -16.85 -7.68 -8.65
C ARG A 177 -16.46 -8.09 -10.08
N TRP A 178 -15.26 -7.72 -10.52
CA TRP A 178 -14.76 -8.11 -11.83
C TRP A 178 -14.19 -9.53 -11.85
N ILE A 179 -13.46 -9.98 -10.81
CA ILE A 179 -12.84 -11.30 -10.79
C ILE A 179 -13.85 -12.42 -10.50
N ILE A 180 -14.78 -12.25 -9.55
CA ILE A 180 -15.71 -13.32 -9.11
C ILE A 180 -16.52 -13.93 -10.27
N PRO A 181 -17.07 -13.17 -11.23
CA PRO A 181 -17.77 -13.74 -12.38
C PRO A 181 -16.88 -14.54 -13.33
N GLN A 182 -15.57 -14.30 -13.30
CA GLN A 182 -14.57 -14.94 -14.17
C GLN A 182 -13.93 -16.15 -13.48
N ASN A 183 -13.91 -16.15 -12.15
CA ASN A 183 -13.33 -17.18 -11.30
C ASN A 183 -14.27 -17.46 -10.11
N HIS A 184 -15.31 -18.27 -10.37
CA HIS A 184 -16.32 -18.58 -9.37
C HIS A 184 -15.78 -19.38 -8.16
N GLU A 185 -14.64 -20.06 -8.32
CA GLU A 185 -13.98 -20.80 -7.23
C GLU A 185 -13.56 -19.87 -6.08
N LEU A 186 -13.36 -18.58 -6.34
CA LEU A 186 -13.05 -17.60 -5.29
C LEU A 186 -14.17 -17.47 -4.24
N LEU A 187 -15.41 -17.81 -4.58
CA LEU A 187 -16.51 -17.81 -3.60
C LEU A 187 -16.29 -18.82 -2.48
N GLU A 188 -15.54 -19.90 -2.73
CA GLU A 188 -15.20 -20.90 -1.72
C GLU A 188 -14.17 -20.40 -0.70
N CYS A 189 -13.47 -19.30 -1.01
CA CYS A 189 -12.50 -18.69 -0.12
C CYS A 189 -13.10 -17.66 0.85
N PHE A 190 -14.40 -17.37 0.76
CA PHE A 190 -15.09 -16.50 1.72
C PHE A 190 -15.61 -17.35 2.90
N ASP A 191 -14.73 -17.66 3.85
CA ASP A 191 -14.99 -18.57 4.97
C ASP A 191 -14.88 -17.93 6.36
N GLU A 192 -14.44 -16.67 6.45
CA GLU A 192 -14.28 -15.91 7.69
C GLU A 192 -15.41 -14.88 7.92
N THR A 193 -15.49 -14.29 9.12
CA THR A 193 -16.51 -13.26 9.43
C THR A 193 -16.35 -11.95 8.62
N PRO A 194 -15.14 -11.40 8.44
CA PRO A 194 -14.92 -10.20 7.60
C PRO A 194 -15.47 -10.37 6.17
N ASP A 195 -15.42 -11.60 5.66
CA ASP A 195 -15.81 -11.97 4.30
C ASP A 195 -17.29 -11.72 4.05
N LEU A 196 -18.14 -11.92 5.07
CA LEU A 196 -19.58 -11.72 4.95
C LEU A 196 -19.95 -10.25 4.74
N GLU A 197 -19.28 -9.32 5.42
CA GLU A 197 -19.55 -7.89 5.24
C GLU A 197 -19.10 -7.44 3.85
N LEU A 198 -17.92 -7.86 3.42
CA LEU A 198 -17.43 -7.58 2.07
C LEU A 198 -18.35 -8.18 0.98
N LEU A 199 -18.82 -9.42 1.15
CA LEU A 199 -19.77 -10.04 0.22
C LEU A 199 -21.09 -9.27 0.14
N LYS A 200 -21.64 -8.79 1.26
CA LYS A 200 -22.86 -7.97 1.27
C LYS A 200 -22.65 -6.71 0.45
N VAL A 201 -21.53 -6.02 0.63
CA VAL A 201 -21.20 -4.79 -0.12
C VAL A 201 -21.09 -5.08 -1.62
N ILE A 202 -20.34 -6.11 -2.01
CA ILE A 202 -20.19 -6.52 -3.41
C ILE A 202 -21.55 -6.85 -4.03
N PHE A 203 -22.41 -7.58 -3.30
CA PHE A 203 -23.73 -7.96 -3.77
C PHE A 203 -24.65 -6.75 -3.94
N LEU A 204 -24.70 -5.86 -2.95
CA LEU A 204 -25.48 -4.62 -3.00
C LEU A 204 -25.01 -3.71 -4.14
N ASP A 205 -23.71 -3.51 -4.29
CA ASP A 205 -23.14 -2.70 -5.39
C ASP A 205 -23.49 -3.30 -6.76
N THR A 206 -23.41 -4.63 -6.89
CA THR A 206 -23.76 -5.35 -8.13
C THR A 206 -25.23 -5.16 -8.50
N LEU A 207 -26.12 -5.15 -7.51
CA LEU A 207 -27.56 -4.91 -7.73
C LEU A 207 -27.86 -3.46 -8.10
N GLN A 208 -27.13 -2.50 -7.52
CA GLN A 208 -27.37 -1.07 -7.73
C GLN A 208 -26.79 -0.56 -9.05
N ARG A 209 -25.61 -1.03 -9.47
CA ARG A 209 -24.98 -0.63 -10.73
C ARG A 209 -25.52 -1.49 -11.89
N HIS A 210 -26.71 -1.15 -12.39
CA HIS A 210 -27.20 -1.67 -13.67
C HIS A 210 -26.19 -1.32 -14.80
N HIS A 211 -25.71 -2.33 -15.52
CA HIS A 211 -24.87 -2.21 -16.73
C HIS A 211 -23.42 -1.72 -16.57
N VAL A 212 -22.55 -2.54 -15.98
CA VAL A 212 -21.21 -2.76 -16.58
C VAL A 212 -21.18 -4.21 -17.02
N SER A 213 -20.92 -4.43 -18.31
CA SER A 213 -20.78 -5.78 -18.83
C SER A 213 -19.67 -6.47 -18.04
N ALA A 214 -19.97 -7.60 -17.39
CA ALA A 214 -18.97 -8.41 -16.67
C ALA A 214 -17.78 -8.87 -17.56
N ARG A 215 -17.81 -8.55 -18.86
CA ARG A 215 -16.77 -8.83 -19.86
C ARG A 215 -15.82 -7.66 -20.13
N GLU A 216 -16.13 -6.43 -19.68
CA GLU A 216 -15.19 -5.32 -19.83
C GLU A 216 -14.07 -5.47 -18.80
N LYS A 217 -12.84 -5.17 -19.23
CA LYS A 217 -11.65 -5.30 -18.37
C LYS A 217 -11.77 -4.27 -17.24
N PHE A 218 -11.50 -4.67 -16.00
CA PHE A 218 -11.36 -3.73 -14.90
C PHE A 218 -10.24 -2.73 -15.21
N GLU A 219 -10.53 -1.45 -15.01
CA GLU A 219 -9.58 -0.35 -15.21
C GLU A 219 -9.49 0.47 -13.92
N LEU A 220 -8.32 0.41 -13.31
CA LEU A 220 -7.93 1.32 -12.24
C LEU A 220 -7.97 2.77 -12.78
N ASN A 221 -8.71 3.62 -12.07
CA ASN A 221 -8.96 5.03 -12.46
C ASN A 221 -8.88 5.98 -11.26
N ASP A 222 -8.99 7.28 -11.53
CA ASP A 222 -8.78 8.36 -10.54
C ASP A 222 -9.67 8.27 -9.29
N ASN A 223 -10.83 7.60 -9.35
CA ASN A 223 -11.70 7.43 -8.18
C ASN A 223 -11.10 6.46 -7.13
N HIS A 224 -10.08 5.71 -7.50
CA HIS A 224 -9.38 4.79 -6.60
C HIS A 224 -8.13 5.41 -5.98
N PHE A 225 -7.64 6.53 -6.52
CA PHE A 225 -6.41 7.15 -6.03
C PHE A 225 -6.72 8.09 -4.87
N ILE A 226 -5.83 8.07 -3.87
CA ILE A 226 -5.84 9.03 -2.78
C ILE A 226 -5.35 10.38 -3.32
N PRO A 227 -6.08 11.48 -3.10
CA PRO A 227 -5.63 12.82 -3.46
C PRO A 227 -4.29 13.16 -2.80
N GLU A 228 -3.44 13.88 -3.54
CA GLU A 228 -2.15 14.41 -3.05
C GLU A 228 -2.28 15.85 -2.54
#